data_AF-A0A1H8TBL9-F1
#
_entry.id   AF-A0A1H8TBL9-F1
#
_cell.length_a   1.000
_cell.length_b   1.000
_cell.length_c   1.000
_cell.angle_alpha   90.00
_cell.angle_beta   90.00
_cell.angle_gamma   90.00
#
_symmetry.space_group_name_H-M   'P 1'
#
loop_
_entity.id
_entity.type
_entity.pdbx_description
1 polymer ?
#
loop_
_entity_poly.entity_id
_entity_poly.type
_entity_poly.pdbx_seq_one_letter_code
_entity_poly.pdbx_strand_id
1 'polypeptide(L)'
;MCDSYSDAMARSGAQRLEAINMGRRAIHNEASELLRERLRSKVDIDLETARRLFTLLHILLKQDTPYRRIEHETKPYCSAGS
;
A
#
# COMPACT_ATOMS: atom_id res chain seq x y z
N MET A 1 37.08 19.44 13.69
CA MET A 1 36.68 18.60 12.54
C MET A 1 35.63 17.54 12.92
N CYS A 2 34.89 17.70 14.03
CA CYS A 2 33.86 16.74 14.46
C CYS A 2 32.43 17.28 14.29
N ASP A 3 32.19 18.57 14.52
CA ASP A 3 30.81 19.11 14.48
C ASP A 3 30.23 19.11 13.06
N SER A 4 31.05 19.41 12.06
CA SER A 4 30.64 19.49 10.66
C SER A 4 30.24 18.13 10.04
N TYR A 5 30.84 17.03 10.51
CA TYR A 5 30.56 15.68 10.00
C TYR A 5 29.24 15.14 10.56
N SER A 6 29.01 15.31 11.86
CA SER A 6 27.76 14.94 12.52
C SER A 6 26.57 15.72 11.96
N ASP A 7 26.72 17.03 11.73
CA ASP A 7 25.69 17.86 11.10
C ASP A 7 25.43 17.46 9.64
N ALA A 8 26.47 17.13 8.87
CA ALA A 8 26.31 16.66 7.49
C ALA A 8 25.60 15.29 7.42
N MET A 9 25.87 14.39 8.36
CA MET A 9 25.17 13.10 8.47
C MET A 9 23.70 13.29 8.88
N ALA A 10 23.41 14.17 9.84
CA ALA A 10 22.04 14.48 10.24
C ALA A 10 21.23 15.13 9.09
N ARG A 11 21.83 16.09 8.37
CA ARG A 11 21.19 16.76 7.22
C ARG A 11 20.95 15.80 6.05
N SER A 12 21.91 14.94 5.74
CA SER A 12 21.74 13.93 4.67
C SER A 12 20.67 12.89 5.01
N GLY A 13 20.53 12.52 6.30
CA GLY A 13 19.42 11.71 6.79
C GLY A 13 18.05 12.40 6.63
N ALA A 14 17.96 13.68 6.99
CA ALA A 14 16.74 14.48 6.85
C ALA A 14 16.30 14.60 5.38
N GLN A 15 17.23 14.97 4.49
CA GLN A 15 16.94 15.11 3.05
C GLN A 15 16.49 13.79 2.42
N ARG A 16 17.10 12.66 2.81
CA ARG A 16 16.70 11.33 2.34
C ARG A 16 15.29 10.97 2.82
N LEU A 17 14.95 11.26 4.08
CA LEU A 17 13.62 11.00 4.62
C LEU A 17 12.54 11.83 3.91
N GLU A 18 12.84 13.11 3.64
CA GLU A 18 11.97 13.99 2.87
C GLU A 18 11.75 13.46 1.45
N ALA A 19 12.81 13.03 0.76
CA ALA A 19 12.72 12.42 -0.56
C ALA A 19 11.82 11.17 -0.56
N ILE A 20 11.94 10.31 0.45
CA ILE A 20 11.08 9.13 0.62
C ILE A 20 9.62 9.54 0.86
N ASN A 21 9.37 10.52 1.75
CA ASN A 21 8.03 11.02 2.02
C ASN A 21 7.38 11.63 0.77
N MET A 22 8.13 12.41 0.00
CA MET A 22 7.66 12.96 -1.29
C MET A 22 7.33 11.85 -2.28
N GLY A 23 8.21 10.85 -2.43
CA GLY A 23 7.96 9.71 -3.32
C GLY A 23 6.71 8.92 -2.93
N ARG A 24 6.51 8.68 -1.62
CA ARG A 24 5.28 8.03 -1.13
C ARG A 24 4.04 8.86 -1.44
N ARG A 25 4.08 10.17 -1.25
CA ARG A 25 2.95 11.06 -1.57
C ARG A 25 2.61 11.05 -3.04
N ALA A 26 3.61 11.06 -3.92
CA ALA A 26 3.42 10.98 -5.36
C ALA A 26 2.68 9.69 -5.76
N ILE A 27 3.15 8.54 -5.26
CA ILE A 27 2.52 7.23 -5.51
C ILE A 27 1.08 7.18 -4.97
N HIS A 28 0.85 7.70 -3.75
CA HIS A 28 -0.49 7.75 -3.18
C HIS A 28 -1.45 8.60 -4.03
N ASN A 29 -0.99 9.74 -4.58
CA ASN A 29 -1.81 10.58 -5.43
C ASN A 29 -2.19 9.85 -6.73
N GLU A 30 -1.22 9.30 -7.45
CA GLU A 30 -1.44 8.57 -8.70
C GLU A 30 -2.39 7.38 -8.49
N ALA A 31 -2.18 6.60 -7.42
CA ALA A 31 -3.02 5.46 -7.10
C ALA A 31 -4.46 5.87 -6.73
N SER A 32 -4.63 7.04 -6.10
CA SER A 32 -5.96 7.57 -5.76
C SER A 32 -6.71 8.04 -7.00
N GLU A 33 -6.03 8.66 -7.96
CA GLU A 33 -6.62 9.02 -9.25
C GLU A 33 -7.03 7.79 -10.04
N LEU A 34 -6.17 6.77 -10.09
CA LEU A 34 -6.48 5.50 -10.73
C LEU A 34 -7.69 4.80 -10.07
N LEU A 35 -7.74 4.79 -8.73
CA LEU A 35 -8.87 4.23 -7.98
C LEU A 35 -10.18 4.95 -8.33
N ARG A 36 -10.15 6.28 -8.38
CA ARG A 36 -11.31 7.10 -8.78
C ARG A 36 -11.77 6.75 -10.19
N GLU A 37 -10.86 6.69 -11.15
CA GLU A 37 -11.22 6.38 -12.55
C GLU A 37 -11.84 4.98 -12.67
N ARG A 38 -11.32 3.98 -11.95
CA ARG A 38 -11.89 2.63 -11.94
C ARG A 38 -13.29 2.57 -11.32
N LEU A 39 -13.52 3.36 -10.28
CA LEU A 39 -14.80 3.42 -9.58
C LEU A 39 -15.85 4.26 -10.30
N ARG A 40 -15.46 5.13 -11.23
CA ARG A 40 -16.35 6.05 -11.95
C ARG A 40 -17.56 5.38 -12.61
N SER A 41 -17.43 4.12 -13.03
CA SER A 41 -18.54 3.33 -13.61
C SER A 41 -19.59 2.86 -12.58
N LYS A 42 -19.30 2.98 -11.28
CA LYS A 42 -20.12 2.49 -10.17
C LYS A 42 -20.51 3.58 -9.19
N VAL A 43 -19.61 4.51 -8.91
CA VAL A 43 -19.79 5.59 -7.94
C VAL A 43 -18.94 6.79 -8.36
N ASP A 44 -19.52 7.99 -8.28
CA ASP A 44 -18.79 9.23 -8.49
C ASP A 44 -18.26 9.74 -7.13
N ILE A 45 -16.94 9.94 -7.05
CA ILE A 45 -16.25 10.35 -5.82
C ILE A 45 -15.18 11.39 -6.16
N ASP A 46 -14.95 12.34 -5.26
CA ASP A 46 -13.87 13.31 -5.40
C ASP A 46 -12.48 12.69 -5.08
N LEU A 47 -11.42 13.46 -5.38
CA LEU A 47 -10.04 12.99 -5.17
C LEU A 47 -9.67 12.82 -3.69
N GLU A 48 -10.20 13.64 -2.78
CA GLU A 48 -9.94 13.48 -1.34
C GLU A 48 -10.57 12.20 -0.81
N THR A 49 -11.80 11.90 -1.24
CA THR A 49 -12.47 10.64 -0.91
C THR A 49 -11.69 9.44 -1.46
N ALA A 50 -11.24 9.49 -2.70
CA ALA A 50 -10.40 8.44 -3.29
C ALA A 50 -9.08 8.23 -2.52
N ARG A 51 -8.44 9.30 -2.03
CA ARG A 51 -7.23 9.23 -1.18
C ARG A 51 -7.47 8.56 0.15
N ARG A 52 -8.62 8.84 0.79
CA ARG A 52 -9.02 8.19 2.05
C ARG A 52 -9.26 6.69 1.82
N LEU A 53 -9.96 6.34 0.75
CA LEU A 53 -10.19 4.93 0.37
C LEU A 53 -8.88 4.20 0.06
N PHE A 54 -7.95 4.82 -0.67
CA PHE A 54 -6.65 4.20 -0.96
C PHE A 54 -5.84 3.97 0.32
N THR A 55 -5.86 4.93 1.24
CA THR A 55 -5.21 4.79 2.56
C THR A 55 -5.80 3.61 3.35
N LEU A 56 -7.13 3.50 3.38
CA LEU A 56 -7.81 2.38 4.03
C LEU A 56 -7.44 1.04 3.38
N LEU A 57 -7.49 0.96 2.05
CA LEU A 57 -7.10 -0.24 1.31
C LEU A 57 -5.65 -0.64 1.61
N HIS A 58 -4.73 0.33 1.62
CA HIS A 58 -3.32 0.09 1.94
C HIS A 58 -3.16 -0.50 3.34
N ILE A 59 -3.86 0.06 4.34
CA ILE A 59 -3.79 -0.43 5.73
C ILE A 59 -4.36 -1.85 5.81
N LEU A 60 -5.55 -2.09 5.25
CA LEU A 60 -6.20 -3.40 5.28
C LEU A 60 -5.37 -4.47 4.57
N LEU A 61 -4.88 -4.20 3.36
CA LEU A 61 -4.06 -5.17 2.62
C LEU A 61 -2.68 -5.41 3.24
N LYS A 62 -2.10 -4.44 3.94
CA LYS A 62 -0.81 -4.61 4.62
C LYS A 62 -0.94 -5.33 5.97
N GLN A 63 -2.09 -5.23 6.62
CA GLN A 63 -2.38 -5.93 7.86
C GLN A 63 -2.79 -7.39 7.62
N ASP A 64 -3.41 -7.70 6.47
CA ASP A 64 -3.91 -9.03 6.11
C ASP A 64 -2.91 -9.90 5.33
N THR A 65 -1.61 -9.78 5.64
CA THR A 65 -0.61 -10.71 5.07
C THR A 65 -0.60 -12.01 5.89
N PRO A 66 -1.64 -12.85 5.75
CA PRO A 66 -1.42 -14.21 5.29
C PRO A 66 -2.45 -14.64 4.24
N TYR A 67 -2.47 -14.01 3.05
CA TYR A 67 -2.99 -14.69 1.84
C TYR A 67 -1.99 -15.77 1.39
N ARG A 68 -1.72 -16.75 2.25
CA ARG A 68 -1.02 -17.98 1.88
C ARG A 68 -2.09 -18.95 1.39
N ARG A 69 -2.23 -19.03 0.06
CA ARG A 69 -2.57 -20.26 -0.66
C ARG A 69 -3.87 -20.94 -0.19
N ILE A 70 -5.00 -20.51 -0.73
CA ILE A 70 -6.04 -21.47 -1.08
C ILE A 70 -5.65 -21.99 -2.47
N GLU A 71 -4.66 -22.88 -2.50
CA GLU A 71 -4.56 -23.82 -3.62
C GLU A 71 -5.87 -24.59 -3.63
N HIS A 72 -6.50 -24.65 -4.80
CA HIS A 72 -7.56 -25.60 -5.10
C HIS A 72 -7.00 -27.01 -4.91
N GLU A 73 -6.92 -27.49 -3.67
CA GLU A 73 -6.80 -28.92 -3.40
C GLU A 73 -8.22 -29.49 -3.48
N THR A 74 -8.63 -29.87 -4.68
CA THR A 74 -9.77 -30.76 -4.88
C THR A 74 -9.41 -32.11 -4.27
N LYS A 75 -9.64 -32.26 -2.96
CA LYS A 75 -9.54 -33.56 -2.29
C LYS A 75 -10.76 -34.39 -2.71
N PRO A 76 -10.58 -35.56 -3.34
CA PRO A 76 -11.70 -36.39 -3.77
C PRO A 76 -12.35 -37.01 -2.54
N TYR A 77 -13.64 -36.74 -2.35
CA TYR A 77 -14.49 -37.60 -1.53
C TYR A 77 -14.70 -38.92 -2.28
N CYS A 78 -14.10 -40.00 -1.79
CA CYS A 78 -14.57 -41.38 -1.96
C CYS A 78 -14.02 -42.20 -0.77
N SER A 79 -14.85 -42.53 0.23
CA SER A 79 -15.67 -43.75 0.31
C SER A 79 -14.89 -44.95 0.86
N ALA A 80 -15.07 -45.22 2.15
CA ALA A 80 -15.09 -46.58 2.66
C ALA A 80 -16.27 -46.67 3.64
N GLY A 81 -17.39 -47.13 3.09
CA GLY A 81 -18.41 -47.79 3.89
C GLY A 81 -17.99 -49.24 4.14
N SER A 82 -18.54 -49.76 5.23
CA SER A 82 -18.44 -51.13 5.77
C SER A 82 -17.20 -51.49 6.57
#